data_AF-A0A3B9EFT8-F1
#
_entry.id   AF-A0A3B9EFT8-F1
#
_cell.length_a   1.000
_cell.length_b   1.000
_cell.length_c   1.000
_cell.angle_alpha   90.00
_cell.angle_beta   90.00
_cell.angle_gamma   90.00
#
_symmetry.space_group_name_H-M   'P 1'
#
loop_
_entity.id
_entity.type
_entity.pdbx_description
1 polymer ?
#
loop_
_entity_poly.entity_id
_entity_poly.type
_entity_poly.pdbx_seq_one_letter_code
_entity_poly.pdbx_strand_id
1 'polypeptide(L)' 'RVYSAIGDLKPVKNGLGISILSTSKGVMSDAAARDANVGGEVLCRVY' A
#
# COMPACT_ATOMS: atom_id res chain seq x y z
N ARG A 1 -11.27 -5.52 -7.36
CA ARG A 1 -10.94 -4.83 -6.08
C ARG A 1 -9.99 -5.74 -5.32
N VAL A 2 -8.76 -5.29 -5.05
CA VAL A 2 -7.73 -6.10 -4.38
C VAL A 2 -7.45 -5.47 -3.03
N TYR A 3 -7.97 -6.08 -1.97
CA TYR A 3 -7.70 -5.66 -0.60
C TYR A 3 -6.49 -6.42 -0.09
N SER A 4 -5.60 -5.73 0.61
CA SER A 4 -4.43 -6.32 1.22
C SER A 4 -4.28 -5.81 2.64
N ALA A 5 -4.08 -6.75 3.56
CA ALA A 5 -3.61 -6.40 4.88
C ALA A 5 -2.19 -5.84 4.76
N ILE A 6 -1.83 -4.96 5.68
CA ILE A 6 -0.55 -4.26 5.59
C ILE A 6 0.66 -5.21 5.74
N GLY A 7 0.49 -6.30 6.49
CA GLY A 7 1.50 -7.37 6.63
C GLY A 7 1.71 -8.21 5.37
N ASP A 8 0.70 -8.30 4.49
CA ASP A 8 0.79 -9.04 3.24
C ASP A 8 1.39 -8.21 2.10
N LEU A 9 1.49 -6.90 2.31
CA LEU A 9 1.94 -5.96 1.31
C LEU A 9 3.47 -6.06 1.15
N LYS A 10 3.94 -6.63 0.04
CA LYS A 10 5.37 -6.73 -0.28
C LYS A 10 5.88 -5.45 -0.94
N PRO A 11 7.15 -5.06 -0.71
CA PRO A 11 7.77 -3.93 -1.42
C PRO A 11 7.73 -4.13 -2.93
N VAL A 12 7.38 -3.08 -3.68
CA VAL A 12 7.43 -3.11 -5.15
C VAL A 12 8.86 -2.92 -5.61
N LYS A 13 9.34 -3.75 -6.56
CA LYS A 13 10.69 -3.63 -7.16
C LYS A 13 11.81 -3.48 -6.11
N ASN A 14 11.78 -4.29 -5.05
CA ASN A 14 12.74 -4.22 -3.93
C ASN A 14 12.81 -2.84 -3.25
N GLY A 15 11.70 -2.09 -3.23
CA GLY A 15 11.61 -0.76 -2.62
C GLY A 15 11.88 0.40 -3.59
N LEU A 16 12.11 0.13 -4.88
CA LEU A 16 12.28 1.16 -5.90
C LEU A 16 10.94 1.66 -6.48
N GLY A 17 9.85 0.92 -6.26
CA GLY A 17 8.51 1.31 -6.67
C GLY A 17 7.62 1.64 -5.48
N ILE A 18 6.46 2.24 -5.77
CA ILE A 18 5.47 2.64 -4.76
C ILE A 18 4.14 1.97 -5.08
N SER A 19 3.46 1.42 -4.06
CA SER A 19 2.05 1.04 -4.19
C SER A 19 1.18 2.15 -3.59
N ILE A 20 0.14 2.56 -4.31
CA ILE A 20 -0.87 3.49 -3.79
C ILE A 20 -2.08 2.68 -3.33
N LEU A 21 -2.51 2.90 -2.10
CA LEU A 21 -3.62 2.21 -1.47
C LEU A 21 -4.72 3.18 -1.05
N SER A 22 -5.97 2.77 -1.23
CA SER A 22 -7.12 3.37 -0.58
C SER A 22 -7.36 2.69 0.76
N THR A 23 -7.16 3.42 1.85
CA THR A 23 -7.35 2.93 3.22
C THR A 23 -8.53 3.64 3.89
N SER A 24 -8.94 3.18 5.07
CA SER A 24 -9.96 3.86 5.89
C SER A 24 -9.55 5.26 6.36
N LYS A 25 -8.25 5.59 6.30
CA LYS A 25 -7.69 6.90 6.65
C LYS A 25 -7.42 7.78 5.42
N GLY A 26 -7.88 7.36 4.24
CA GLY A 26 -7.65 8.03 2.96
C GLY A 26 -6.67 7.29 2.06
N VAL A 27 -6.30 7.93 0.94
CA VAL A 27 -5.37 7.38 -0.04
C VAL A 27 -3.93 7.69 0.38
N MET A 28 -3.07 6.68 0.40
CA MET A 28 -1.68 6.82 0.84
C MET A 28 -0.76 5.78 0.18
N SER A 29 0.56 5.99 0.30
CA SER A 29 1.57 5.02 -0.16
C SER A 29 1.64 3.80 0.76
N ASP A 30 2.24 2.72 0.27
CA ASP A 30 2.54 1.53 1.06
C ASP A 30 3.40 1.80 2.28
N ALA A 31 4.37 2.71 2.16
CA ALA A 31 5.20 3.14 3.29
C ALA A 31 4.35 3.83 4.38
N ALA A 32 3.54 4.83 4.00
CA ALA A 32 2.67 5.53 4.93
C ALA A 32 1.61 4.61 5.55
N ALA A 33 1.06 3.68 4.77
CA ALA A 33 0.13 2.67 5.25
C ALA A 33 0.76 1.74 6.29
N ARG A 34 2.06 1.38 6.13
CA ARG A 34 2.82 0.59 7.10
C ARG A 34 3.04 1.37 8.39
N ASP A 35 3.46 2.62 8.30
CA ASP A 35 3.69 3.48 9.47
C ASP A 35 2.39 3.69 10.27
N ALA A 36 1.26 3.83 9.57
CA ALA A 36 -0.05 3.97 10.18
C ALA A 36 -0.71 2.64 10.57
N ASN A 37 -0.05 1.51 10.28
CA ASN A 37 -0.51 0.13 10.48
C ASN A 37 -1.95 -0.12 9.94
N VAL A 38 -2.24 0.35 8.73
CA VAL A 38 -3.54 0.20 8.08
C VAL A 38 -3.42 -0.52 6.75
N GLY A 39 -4.32 -1.47 6.51
CA GLY A 39 -4.50 -2.10 5.19
C GLY A 39 -5.44 -1.30 4.29
N GLY A 40 -5.58 -1.75 3.04
CA GLY A 40 -6.42 -1.06 2.08
C GLY A 40 -6.56 -1.76 0.74
N GLU A 41 -7.29 -1.13 -0.16
CA GLU A 41 -7.39 -1.53 -1.56
C GLU A 41 -6.19 -1.00 -2.34
N VAL A 42 -5.46 -1.88 -3.04
CA VAL A 42 -4.37 -1.46 -3.92
C VAL A 42 -4.97 -0.85 -5.18
N LEU A 43 -4.76 0.44 -5.38
CA LEU A 43 -5.25 1.18 -6.54
C LEU A 43 -4.32 1.00 -7.75
N CYS A 44 -3.02 1.22 -7.54
CA CYS A 44 -2.02 1.08 -8.57
C CYS A 44 -0.62 0.88 -7.98
N ARG A 45 0.30 0.43 -8.83
CA ARG A 45 1.73 0.32 -8.54
C ARG A 45 2.47 1.13 -9.59
N VAL A 46 3.35 2.01 -9.13
CA VAL A 46 4.21 2.84 -9.99
C VAL A 46 5.63 2.31 -9.92
N TYR A 47 6.27 2.12 -11.07
CA TYR A 47 7.64 1.63 -11.24
C TYR A 47 8.30 2.28 -12.46
#